data_AF-A0A6I8NL86-F1
#
_entry.id   AF-A0A6I8NL86-F1
#
_cell.length_a   1.000
_cell.length_b   1.000
_cell.length_c   1.000
_cell.angle_alpha   90.00
_cell.angle_beta   90.00
_cell.angle_gamma   90.00
#
_symmetry.space_group_name_H-M   'P 1'
#
loop_
_entity.id
_entity.type
_entity.pdbx_description
1 polymer ?
#
loop_
_entity_poly.entity_id
_entity_poly.type
_entity_poly.pdbx_seq_one_letter_code
_entity_poly.pdbx_strand_id
1 'polypeptide(L)' 'MREEHGTGRFFRCLLPRAFHVELVHCDQEQNIHIYRATPRGAG' A
#
# COMPACT_ATOMS: atom_id res chain seq x y z
N MET A 1 0.12 -2.25 -9.65
CA MET A 1 1.02 -3.15 -8.89
C MET A 1 1.64 -4.19 -9.80
N ARG A 2 2.96 -4.12 -10.04
CA ARG A 2 3.66 -5.16 -10.79
C ARG A 2 4.18 -6.25 -9.85
N GLU A 3 3.88 -7.51 -10.14
CA GLU A 3 4.27 -8.64 -9.31
C GLU A 3 5.77 -8.94 -9.36
N GLU A 4 6.39 -8.70 -10.52
CA GLU A 4 7.83 -8.89 -10.78
C GLU A 4 8.75 -8.14 -9.80
N HIS A 5 8.26 -7.06 -9.19
CA HIS A 5 9.01 -6.23 -8.24
C HIS A 5 8.60 -6.45 -6.78
N GLY A 6 7.75 -7.43 -6.47
CA GLY A 6 7.31 -7.71 -5.11
C GLY A 6 6.46 -6.60 -4.46
N THR A 7 5.99 -5.62 -5.24
CA THR A 7 5.20 -4.47 -4.75
C THR A 7 3.95 -4.92 -3.98
N GLY A 8 3.31 -6.01 -4.44
CA GLY A 8 2.17 -6.60 -3.75
C GLY A 8 2.48 -7.09 -2.34
N ARG A 9 3.66 -7.68 -2.10
CA ARG A 9 4.07 -8.12 -0.76
C ARG A 9 4.34 -6.92 0.16
N PHE A 10 4.93 -5.86 -0.38
CA PHE A 10 5.19 -4.64 0.38
C PHE A 10 3.90 -4.01 0.90
N PHE A 11 2.96 -3.68 0.00
CA PHE A 11 1.73 -2.99 0.37
C PHE A 11 0.75 -3.87 1.17
N ARG A 12 0.71 -5.19 0.93
CA ARG A 12 -0.23 -6.10 1.62
C ARG A 12 0.30 -6.68 2.93
N CYS A 13 1.61 -6.88 3.06
CA CYS A 13 2.17 -7.65 4.19
C CYS A 13 3.18 -6.85 5.03
N LEU A 14 4.01 -6.00 4.42
CA LEU A 14 5.09 -5.32 5.14
C LEU A 14 4.64 -3.97 5.69
N LEU A 15 4.06 -3.13 4.83
CA LEU A 15 3.59 -1.79 5.19
C LEU A 15 2.52 -1.82 6.29
N PRO A 16 1.53 -2.74 6.29
CA PRO A 16 0.50 -2.79 7.33
C PRO A 16 1.02 -3.20 8.73
N ARG A 17 2.27 -3.67 8.85
CA ARG A 17 2.86 -4.03 10.16
C ARG A 17 3.13 -2.80 11.02
N ALA A 18 3.57 -1.71 10.41
CA ALA A 18 3.94 -0.47 11.10
C ALA A 18 2.96 0.68 10.84
N PHE A 19 2.13 0.58 9.80
CA PHE A 19 1.21 1.63 9.39
C PHE A 19 -0.23 1.12 9.30
N HIS A 20 -1.20 2.00 9.58
CA HIS A 20 -2.55 1.84 9.07
C HIS A 20 -2.55 2.32 7.62
N VAL A 21 -2.97 1.43 6.71
CA VAL A 21 -2.85 1.63 5.26
C VAL A 21 -4.24 1.61 4.64
N GLU A 22 -4.55 2.65 3.87
CA GLU A 22 -5.82 2.81 3.17
C GLU A 22 -5.55 3.07 1.70
N LEU A 23 -6.25 2.36 0.81
CA LEU A 23 -6.23 2.62 -0.62
C LEU A 23 -7.10 3.84 -0.91
N VAL A 24 -6.48 4.95 -1.30
CA VAL A 24 -7.21 6.21 -1.56
C VAL A 24 -7.60 6.35 -3.03
N HIS A 25 -6.85 5.72 -3.93
CA HIS A 25 -7.14 5.77 -5.36
C HIS A 25 -6.56 4.55 -6.08
N CYS A 26 -7.27 4.08 -7.11
CA CYS A 26 -6.87 2.99 -7.97
C CYS A 26 -7.19 3.36 -9.41
N ASP A 27 -6.14 3.58 -10.21
CA ASP A 27 -6.24 3.69 -11.66
C ASP A 27 -5.96 2.30 -12.24
N GLN A 28 -7.00 1.68 -12.78
CA GLN A 28 -6.92 0.33 -13.33
C GLN A 28 -6.25 0.30 -14.71
N GLU A 29 -6.42 1.35 -15.52
CA GLU A 29 -5.82 1.43 -16.86
C GLU A 29 -4.30 1.55 -16.77
N GLN A 30 -3.83 2.35 -15.80
CA GLN A 30 -2.40 2.56 -15.55
C GLN A 30 -1.81 1.56 -14.54
N ASN A 31 -2.65 0.73 -13.91
CA ASN A 31 -2.26 -0.19 -12.83
C ASN A 31 -1.53 0.53 -11.67
N ILE A 32 -2.02 1.73 -11.31
CA ILE A 32 -1.47 2.59 -10.26
C ILE A 32 -2.40 2.56 -9.04
N HIS A 33 -1.83 2.24 -7.88
CA HIS A 33 -2.54 2.29 -6.61
C HIS A 33 -1.88 3.33 -5.70
N ILE A 34 -2.68 4.26 -5.17
CA ILE A 34 -2.22 5.28 -4.25
C ILE A 34 -2.72 4.92 -2.86
N TYR A 35 -1.80 4.86 -1.89
CA TYR A 35 -2.09 4.50 -0.51
C TYR A 35 -1.81 5.67 0.43
N ARG A 36 -2.69 5.88 1.40
CA ARG A 36 -2.42 6.70 2.59
C ARG A 36 -1.92 5.77 3.70
N ALA A 37 -0.78 6.11 4.29
CA ALA A 37 -0.20 5.37 5.40
C ALA A 37 -0.04 6.29 6.62
N THR A 38 -0.53 5.84 7.78
CA THR A 38 -0.39 6.56 9.07
C THR A 38 0.29 5.63 10.09
N PRO A 39 1.27 6.10 10.90
CA PRO A 39 1.95 5.23 11.86
C PRO A 39 0.98 4.58 12.86
N ARG A 40 1.10 3.26 13.07
CA ARG A 40 0.40 2.56 14.16
C ARG A 40 1.12 2.89 15.46
N GLY A 41 0.57 3.82 16.25
CA GLY A 41 1.16 4.25 17.52
C GLY A 41 1.47 5.74 17.60
N ALA A 42 1.08 6.54 16.60
CA ALA A 42 0.90 7.98 16.83
C ALA A 42 -0.40 8.16 17.64
N GLY A 43 -0.32 7.95 18.96
CA GLY A 43 -1.36 8.14 19.95
C GLY A 43 -0.76 8.58 21.26
#